data_AF-A0A4Y2H0C9-F1
#
_entry.id   AF-A0A4Y2H0C9-F1
#
_cell.length_a   1.000
_cell.length_b   1.000
_cell.length_c   1.000
_cell.angle_alpha   90.00
_cell.angle_beta   90.00
_cell.angle_gamma   90.00
#
_symmetry.space_group_name_H-M   'P 1'
#
loop_
_entity.id
_entity.type
_entity.pdbx_description
1 polymer ?
#
loop_
_entity_poly.entity_id
_entity_poly.type
_entity_poly.pdbx_seq_one_letter_code
_entity_poly.pdbx_strand_id
1 'polypeptide(L)'
;MDSEYFPTLIESTEPGTSKLEIRKHFIIPKLVVALDSCQLSMGDSVFKLEAIIDALGCNIDEFPISKSSIQRIRTEKRKKRVESMKIDFQNEVQDVVTLHSDGKLLPALSVRKSKE
;
A
#
# COMPACT_ATOMS: atom_id res chain seq x y z
N MET A 1 -6.72 5.05 16.45
CA MET A 1 -6.24 3.75 16.96
C MET A 1 -5.38 3.12 15.88
N ASP A 2 -4.06 3.28 15.99
CA ASP A 2 -3.12 2.62 15.10
C ASP A 2 -2.95 1.18 15.59
N SER A 3 -3.69 0.26 14.97
CA SER A 3 -3.47 -1.18 15.12
C SER A 3 -2.08 -1.49 14.57
N GLU A 4 -1.14 -1.73 15.47
CA GLU A 4 0.16 -2.30 15.15
C GLU A 4 -0.07 -3.67 14.49
N TYR A 5 0.38 -3.78 13.25
CA TYR A 5 0.29 -4.99 12.45
C TYR A 5 1.33 -5.99 12.96
N PHE A 6 0.93 -6.87 13.87
CA PHE A 6 1.74 -8.02 14.28
C PHE A 6 1.54 -9.15 13.27
N PRO A 7 2.59 -9.62 12.58
CA PRO A 7 2.46 -10.69 11.60
C PRO A 7 2.39 -12.06 12.29
N THR A 8 1.42 -12.86 11.83
CA THR A 8 1.16 -14.23 12.25
C THR A 8 2.35 -15.15 11.97
N LEU A 9 2.76 -15.90 13.00
CA LEU A 9 3.77 -16.95 12.92
C LEU A 9 3.29 -18.05 11.97
N ILE A 10 4.07 -18.35 10.93
CA ILE A 10 3.86 -19.53 10.09
C ILE A 10 4.89 -20.57 10.53
N GLU A 11 4.44 -21.55 11.31
CA GLU A 11 5.22 -22.70 11.73
C GLU A 11 5.11 -23.78 10.66
N SER A 12 6.21 -24.06 9.96
CA SER A 12 6.34 -25.23 9.09
C SER A 12 7.54 -26.06 9.56
N THR A 13 7.24 -27.26 10.01
CA THR A 13 8.08 -28.30 10.62
C THR A 13 9.02 -28.98 9.60
N GLU A 14 10.32 -29.09 9.90
CA GLU A 14 11.19 -30.28 9.66
C GLU A 14 12.47 -30.21 10.54
N PRO A 15 13.01 -31.35 11.04
CA PRO A 15 14.06 -31.39 12.05
C PRO A 15 15.46 -31.62 11.44
N GLY A 16 16.25 -30.57 11.33
CA GLY A 16 17.65 -30.67 10.92
C GLY A 16 18.34 -29.32 10.96
N THR A 17 18.89 -28.95 12.12
CA THR A 17 19.63 -27.69 12.38
C THR A 17 19.06 -26.47 11.65
N SER A 18 17.76 -26.23 11.81
CA SER A 18 17.14 -25.00 11.37
C SER A 18 17.60 -23.90 12.32
N LYS A 19 18.68 -23.21 11.95
CA LYS A 19 18.96 -21.89 12.49
C LYS A 19 17.71 -21.06 12.18
N LEU A 20 16.83 -20.91 13.15
CA LEU A 20 15.63 -20.07 13.06
C LEU A 20 16.12 -18.62 13.01
N GLU A 21 16.67 -18.21 11.88
CA GLU A 21 16.89 -16.81 11.59
C GLU A 21 15.51 -16.19 11.47
N ILE A 22 15.11 -15.52 12.56
CA ILE A 22 13.89 -14.71 12.63
C ILE A 22 14.00 -13.70 11.49
N ARG A 23 13.37 -14.02 10.35
CA ARG A 23 13.35 -13.15 9.18
C ARG A 23 12.60 -11.90 9.57
N LYS A 24 13.33 -10.79 9.72
CA LYS A 24 12.75 -9.52 10.13
C LYS A 24 11.76 -9.06 9.05
N HIS A 25 10.58 -8.63 9.47
CA HIS A 25 9.65 -7.95 8.59
C HIS A 25 10.18 -6.55 8.26
N PHE A 26 11.06 -6.48 7.25
CA PHE A 26 11.73 -5.24 6.86
C PHE A 26 10.79 -4.27 6.13
N ILE A 27 9.94 -4.80 5.25
CA ILE A 27 8.98 -4.00 4.48
C ILE A 27 7.75 -3.68 5.35
N ILE A 28 7.81 -2.54 6.05
CA ILE A 28 6.73 -2.04 6.91
C ILE A 28 6.00 -0.83 6.29
N PRO A 29 4.76 -0.52 6.72
CA PRO A 29 4.00 0.61 6.18
C PRO A 29 4.73 1.95 6.25
N LYS A 30 5.48 2.21 7.32
CA LYS A 30 6.24 3.46 7.49
C LYS A 30 7.31 3.62 6.40
N LEU A 31 8.01 2.53 6.08
CA LEU A 31 9.01 2.52 5.02
C LEU A 31 8.35 2.76 3.65
N VAL A 32 7.24 2.08 3.37
CA VAL A 32 6.51 2.23 2.10
C VAL A 32 6.00 3.66 1.88
N VAL A 33 5.54 4.33 2.94
CA VAL A 33 5.16 5.75 2.87
C VAL A 33 6.37 6.63 2.51
N ALA A 34 7.55 6.35 3.07
CA ALA A 34 8.77 7.08 2.69
C ALA A 34 9.13 6.83 1.22
N LEU A 35 9.05 5.58 0.73
CA LEU A 35 9.29 5.25 -0.68
C LEU A 35 8.32 6.00 -1.61
N ASP A 36 7.04 6.10 -1.23
CA ASP A 36 6.01 6.81 -1.98
C ASP A 36 6.26 8.33 -1.99
N SER A 37 6.72 8.90 -0.88
CA SER A 37 7.10 10.32 -0.81
C SER A 37 8.28 10.66 -1.72
N CYS A 38 9.17 9.69 -1.96
CA CYS A 38 10.28 9.80 -2.90
C CYS A 38 9.89 9.44 -4.35
N GLN A 39 8.61 9.18 -4.62
CA GLN A 39 8.07 8.81 -5.95
C GLN A 39 8.78 7.60 -6.58
N LEU A 40 9.24 6.66 -5.75
CA LEU A 40 10.03 5.53 -6.23
C LEU A 40 9.17 4.47 -6.90
N SER A 41 9.61 3.99 -8.06
CA SER A 41 9.03 2.79 -8.67
C SER A 41 9.28 1.56 -7.80
N MET A 42 8.60 0.46 -8.09
CA MET A 42 8.84 -0.82 -7.41
C MET A 42 10.29 -1.30 -7.59
N GLY A 43 10.87 -1.11 -8.79
CA GLY A 43 12.25 -1.49 -9.08
C GLY A 43 13.25 -0.62 -8.33
N ASP A 44 13.07 0.70 -8.40
CA ASP A 44 13.98 1.65 -7.75
C ASP A 44 13.95 1.50 -6.23
N SER A 45 12.78 1.16 -5.67
CA SER A 45 12.66 0.89 -4.24
C SER A 45 13.52 -0.29 -3.80
N VAL A 46 13.46 -1.41 -4.52
CA VAL A 46 14.26 -2.61 -4.21
C VAL A 46 15.75 -2.31 -4.37
N PHE A 47 16.15 -1.76 -5.52
CA PHE A 47 17.55 -1.47 -5.82
C PHE A 47 18.18 -0.52 -4.80
N LYS A 48 17.47 0.55 -4.41
CA LYS A 48 17.99 1.51 -3.43
C LYS A 48 18.08 0.90 -2.03
N LEU A 49 17.10 0.08 -1.62
CA LEU A 49 17.14 -0.58 -0.32
C LEU A 49 18.29 -1.59 -0.23
N GLU A 50 18.52 -2.37 -1.29
CA GLU A 50 19.68 -3.27 -1.38
C GLU A 50 21.00 -2.50 -1.28
N ALA A 51 21.15 -1.41 -2.04
CA ALA A 51 22.35 -0.58 -1.98
C ALA A 51 22.58 0.05 -0.59
N ILE A 52 21.51 0.44 0.12
CA ILE A 52 21.60 0.97 1.48
C ILE A 52 22.06 -0.12 2.45
N ILE A 53 21.50 -1.34 2.36
CA ILE A 53 21.87 -2.46 3.23
C ILE A 53 23.33 -2.86 3.02
N ASP A 54 23.77 -2.91 1.75
CA ASP A 54 25.15 -3.21 1.38
C ASP A 54 26.11 -2.15 1.94
N ALA A 55 25.78 -0.86 1.78
CA ALA A 55 26.56 0.24 2.34
C ALA A 55 26.62 0.24 3.88
N LEU A 56 25.61 -0.33 4.55
CA LEU A 56 25.59 -0.53 6.00
C LEU A 56 26.37 -1.77 6.45
N GLY A 57 26.93 -2.56 5.52
CA GLY A 57 27.63 -3.81 5.81
C GLY A 57 26.71 -4.91 6.39
N CYS A 58 25.41 -4.79 6.14
CA CYS A 58 24.40 -5.71 6.62
C CYS A 58 24.21 -6.86 5.62
N ASN A 59 23.92 -8.08 6.09
CA ASN A 59 23.60 -9.17 5.20
C ASN A 59 22.21 -8.97 4.58
N ILE A 60 22.12 -8.95 3.24
CA ILE A 60 20.86 -8.82 2.49
C ILE A 60 19.88 -9.96 2.85
N ASP A 61 20.37 -11.15 3.18
CA ASP A 61 19.52 -12.30 3.55
C ASP A 61 18.73 -12.06 4.85
N GLU A 62 19.22 -11.18 5.73
CA GLU A 62 18.51 -10.79 6.96
C GLU A 62 17.31 -9.88 6.69
N PHE A 63 17.25 -9.28 5.49
CA PHE A 63 16.27 -8.28 5.10
C PHE A 63 15.54 -8.72 3.83
N PRO A 64 14.51 -9.57 3.94
CA PRO A 64 13.75 -10.01 2.78
C PRO A 64 13.01 -8.82 2.13
N ILE A 65 13.61 -8.26 1.07
CA ILE A 65 13.02 -7.20 0.25
C ILE A 65 12.32 -7.86 -0.94
N SER A 66 10.99 -7.85 -0.92
CA SER A 66 10.21 -8.36 -2.05
C SER A 66 9.35 -7.26 -2.68
N LYS A 67 9.28 -7.27 -4.02
CA LYS A 67 8.39 -6.39 -4.78
C LYS A 67 6.93 -6.61 -4.36
N SER A 68 6.51 -7.85 -4.12
CA SER A 68 5.14 -8.16 -3.73
C SER A 68 4.78 -7.58 -2.36
N SER A 69 5.68 -7.60 -1.38
CA SER A 69 5.46 -6.98 -0.07
C SER A 69 5.23 -5.47 -0.17
N ILE A 70 6.06 -4.77 -0.95
CA ILE A 70 5.90 -3.32 -1.17
C ILE A 70 4.58 -3.04 -1.89
N GLN A 71 4.24 -3.84 -2.92
CA GLN A 71 3.02 -3.67 -3.71
C GLN A 71 1.78 -3.89 -2.86
N ARG A 72 1.76 -4.93 -2.02
CA ARG A 72 0.65 -5.23 -1.11
C ARG A 72 0.35 -4.04 -0.22
N ILE A 73 1.36 -3.50 0.46
CA ILE A 73 1.19 -2.36 1.38
C ILE A 73 0.72 -1.11 0.62
N ARG A 74 1.26 -0.83 -0.58
CA ARG A 74 0.79 0.26 -1.43
C ARG A 74 -0.68 0.13 -1.78
N THR A 75 -1.11 -1.06 -2.21
CA THR A 75 -2.51 -1.32 -2.56
C THR A 75 -3.43 -1.20 -1.35
N GLU A 76 -3.04 -1.73 -0.19
CA GLU A 76 -3.81 -1.59 1.05
C GLU A 76 -3.95 -0.12 1.48
N LYS A 77 -2.87 0.67 1.41
CA LYS A 77 -2.91 2.10 1.73
C LYS A 77 -3.79 2.89 0.76
N ARG A 78 -3.69 2.62 -0.55
CA ARG A 78 -4.57 3.25 -1.55
C ARG A 78 -6.04 2.87 -1.35
N LYS A 79 -6.33 1.59 -1.08
CA LYS A 79 -7.69 1.14 -0.78
C LYS A 79 -8.26 1.84 0.46
N LYS A 80 -7.49 1.94 1.54
CA LYS A 80 -7.89 2.68 2.75
C LYS A 80 -8.17 4.15 2.47
N ARG A 81 -7.34 4.80 1.63
CA ARG A 81 -7.53 6.20 1.23
C ARG A 81 -8.78 6.40 0.38
N VAL A 82 -9.06 5.49 -0.55
CA VAL A 82 -10.30 5.54 -1.35
C VAL A 82 -11.53 5.39 -0.46
N GLU A 83 -11.50 4.47 0.50
CA GLU A 83 -12.64 4.28 1.41
C GLU A 83 -12.84 5.50 2.32
N SER A 84 -11.77 6.12 2.84
CA SER A 84 -11.90 7.33 3.64
C SER A 84 -12.50 8.48 2.82
N MET A 85 -11.97 8.72 1.61
CA MET A 85 -12.50 9.73 0.69
C MET A 85 -13.98 9.50 0.34
N LYS A 86 -14.38 8.25 0.15
CA LYS A 86 -15.77 7.89 -0.15
C LYS A 86 -16.70 8.22 1.02
N ILE A 87 -16.27 7.91 2.24
CA ILE A 87 -17.02 8.24 3.47
C ILE A 87 -17.12 9.77 3.63
N ASP A 88 -16.01 10.48 3.49
CA ASP A 88 -15.97 11.95 3.60
C ASP A 88 -16.93 12.60 2.58
N PHE A 89 -16.89 12.14 1.33
CA PHE A 89 -17.79 12.62 0.27
C PHE A 89 -19.28 12.38 0.58
N GLN A 90 -19.64 11.18 1.07
CA GLN A 90 -21.02 10.85 1.44
C GLN A 90 -21.53 11.66 2.64
N ASN A 91 -20.63 11.98 3.58
CA ASN A 91 -20.97 12.79 4.75
C ASN A 91 -21.18 14.26 4.40
N GLU A 92 -20.39 14.81 3.46
CA GLU A 92 -20.47 16.21 3.05
C GLU A 92 -21.61 16.48 2.06
N VAL A 93 -22.00 15.48 1.26
CA VAL A 93 -22.87 15.71 0.10
C VAL A 93 -24.00 14.69 0.03
N GLN A 94 -25.13 15.01 0.66
CA GLN A 94 -26.34 14.18 0.62
C GLN A 94 -27.05 14.19 -0.75
N ASP A 95 -26.76 15.14 -1.66
CA ASP A 95 -27.61 15.41 -2.83
C ASP A 95 -26.84 15.85 -4.11
N VAL A 96 -25.67 15.27 -4.43
CA VAL A 96 -25.00 15.54 -5.73
C VAL A 96 -24.53 14.28 -6.46
N VAL A 97 -24.79 14.37 -7.76
CA VAL A 97 -24.29 13.65 -8.93
C VAL A 97 -22.87 13.06 -8.80
N THR A 98 -22.76 11.77 -9.07
CA THR A 98 -21.51 11.03 -9.25
C THR A 98 -20.67 11.62 -10.39
N LEU A 99 -19.54 12.27 -10.07
CA LEU A 99 -18.56 12.74 -11.05
C LEU A 99 -17.71 11.56 -11.53
N HIS A 100 -17.83 11.19 -12.81
CA HIS A 100 -17.04 10.13 -13.43
C HIS A 100 -15.76 10.72 -14.05
N SER A 101 -14.60 10.43 -13.46
CA SER A 101 -13.32 11.06 -13.84
C SER A 101 -12.69 10.55 -15.14
N ASP A 102 -13.29 9.58 -15.85
CA ASP A 102 -12.81 9.18 -17.21
C ASP A 102 -13.30 10.15 -18.32
N GLY A 103 -14.05 11.20 -17.96
CA GLY A 103 -14.59 12.19 -18.89
C GLY A 103 -15.90 11.78 -19.57
N LYS A 104 -16.40 10.55 -19.34
CA LYS A 104 -17.72 10.13 -19.85
C LYS A 104 -18.80 10.48 -18.84
N LEU A 105 -19.78 11.25 -19.31
CA LEU A 105 -21.05 11.42 -18.61
C LEU A 105 -21.76 10.07 -18.49
N LEU A 106 -22.26 9.76 -17.29
CA LEU A 106 -23.17 8.63 -17.10
C LEU A 106 -24.45 8.90 -17.90
N PRO A 107 -24.93 7.96 -18.73
CA PRO A 107 -26.12 8.15 -19.58
C PRO A 107 -27.41 8.54 -18.84
N ALA A 108 -27.47 8.35 -17.52
CA ALA A 108 -28.64 8.64 -16.68
C ALA A 108 -28.77 10.11 -16.25
N LEU A 109 -27.75 10.94 -16.40
CA LEU A 109 -27.78 12.37 -16.07
C LEU A 109 -28.33 13.19 -17.24
N SER A 110 -29.50 12.80 -17.77
CA SER A 110 -30.22 13.66 -18.70
C SER A 110 -30.71 14.88 -17.93
N VAL A 111 -30.05 16.01 -18.16
CA VAL A 111 -30.44 17.34 -17.69
C VAL A 111 -31.90 17.55 -18.08
N ARG A 112 -32.84 17.44 -17.13
CA ARG A 112 -34.17 18.00 -17.33
C ARG A 112 -33.97 19.49 -17.46
N LYS A 113 -34.19 20.02 -18.66
CA LYS A 113 -34.15 21.46 -18.89
C LYS A 113 -35.13 22.12 -17.92
N SER A 114 -34.61 22.94 -17.01
CA SER A 114 -35.42 23.87 -16.23
C SER A 114 -36.10 24.81 -17.22
N LYS A 115 -37.43 24.82 -17.19
CA LYS A 115 -38.26 25.71 -18.01
C LYS A 115 -38.79 26.80 -17.09
N GLU A 116 -38.50 28.05 -17.43
CA GLU A 116 -39.45 29.14 -17.27
C GLU A 116 -39.61 29.81 -18.64
#